data_AF-A0A9E1IN71-F1
#
_entry.id   AF-A0A9E1IN71-F1
#
_cell.length_a   1.000
_cell.length_b   1.000
_cell.length_c   1.000
_cell.angle_alpha   90.00
_cell.angle_beta   90.00
_cell.angle_gamma   90.00
#
_symmetry.space_group_name_H-M   'P 1'
#
loop_
_entity.id
_entity.type
_entity.pdbx_description
1 polymer ?
#
loop_
_entity_poly.entity_id
_entity_poly.type
_entity_poly.pdbx_seq_one_letter_code
_entity_poly.pdbx_strand_id
1 'polypeptide(L)'
;MITLLLAGLVQAGDFTTQADKHLRWKGYVETQLGTMVLPHRPEDDKLPFFNTNKVRLDLRAKPLPGFTANVNTIARLYQGTKTFQLDEMLPQKFHDDLALLAAFAPEYASYTFENEIYLNDLYLTAQEGSFRIRVGRQPIRFGSGYVWNPTDPFTTIDMLDPTYEKVGVNAVRAQVNLPFEGLLEAYVLPGENLTKVTMEHTGLAFRGRIAAGQWVFAATYAGFQDTAGFNPTATSMEESVVETRRHLGGLEVTGEILGVGLWAEGAYNSMAIPEGGWRSVTPIGEEWWVEVLGGATYTFPGGFVVMAEGLYNGRGIGDPYEYSLEHWFAYLEQDIRYLGRGYGAATLQLP
;
A
#
# COMPACT_ATOMS: atom_id res chain seq x y z
N MET A 1 -12.49 15.82 5.23
CA MET A 1 -11.22 16.56 5.23
C MET A 1 -10.65 16.47 3.81
N ILE A 2 -10.48 17.59 3.13
CA ILE A 2 -9.83 17.63 1.80
C ILE A 2 -8.40 18.06 2.06
N THR A 3 -7.48 17.09 2.15
CA THR A 3 -6.04 17.39 2.12
C THR A 3 -5.66 17.49 0.66
N LEU A 4 -5.37 18.70 0.18
CA LEU A 4 -4.83 18.88 -1.16
C LEU A 4 -3.31 18.69 -1.09
N LEU A 5 -2.84 17.54 -1.53
CA LEU A 5 -1.42 17.30 -1.77
C LEU A 5 -1.10 17.69 -3.21
N LEU A 6 -0.29 18.73 -3.41
CA LEU A 6 0.38 18.94 -4.69
C LEU A 6 1.78 18.36 -4.60
N ALA A 7 2.02 17.29 -5.38
CA ALA A 7 3.32 16.69 -5.55
C ALA A 7 3.82 16.92 -6.98
N GLY A 8 5.02 17.52 -7.11
CA GLY A 8 5.74 17.62 -8.37
C GLY A 8 6.86 16.57 -8.41
N LEU A 9 6.86 15.73 -9.45
CA LEU A 9 7.85 14.68 -9.65
C LEU A 9 8.94 15.13 -10.64
N VAL A 10 10.20 15.07 -10.26
CA VAL A 10 11.34 15.26 -11.16
C VAL A 10 12.30 14.08 -11.03
N GLN A 11 12.40 13.26 -12.07
CA GLN A 11 13.40 12.21 -12.17
C GLN A 11 14.72 12.81 -12.68
N ALA A 12 15.75 12.84 -11.83
CA ALA A 12 16.98 13.57 -12.08
C ALA A 12 18.06 12.76 -12.84
N GLY A 13 17.71 11.56 -13.31
CA GLY A 13 18.57 10.77 -14.20
C GLY A 13 18.47 9.28 -13.94
N ASP A 14 18.62 8.52 -15.03
CA ASP A 14 18.77 7.07 -15.02
C ASP A 14 20.21 6.69 -15.34
N PHE A 15 20.72 5.67 -14.66
CA PHE A 15 21.95 5.01 -15.05
C PHE A 15 21.71 3.52 -15.21
N THR A 16 22.34 2.95 -16.23
CA THR A 16 22.36 1.51 -16.44
C THR A 16 23.73 1.15 -16.99
N THR A 17 24.41 0.23 -16.30
CA THR A 17 25.67 -0.30 -16.78
C THR A 17 25.61 -1.81 -16.69
N GLN A 18 25.97 -2.46 -17.79
CA GLN A 18 26.12 -3.90 -17.83
C GLN A 18 27.58 -4.23 -17.55
N ALA A 19 27.87 -4.79 -16.38
CA ALA A 19 29.23 -5.21 -16.04
C ALA A 19 29.63 -6.48 -16.83
N ASP A 20 28.66 -7.40 -17.05
CA ASP A 20 28.77 -8.58 -17.91
C ASP A 20 27.36 -9.10 -18.31
N LYS A 21 27.26 -10.09 -19.21
CA LYS A 21 26.02 -10.81 -19.58
C LYS A 21 25.25 -11.38 -18.38
N HIS A 22 25.95 -11.61 -17.26
CA HIS A 22 25.42 -12.24 -16.06
C HIS A 22 25.08 -11.26 -14.93
N LEU A 23 25.51 -10.00 -15.01
CA LEU A 23 25.30 -9.00 -13.97
C LEU A 23 24.91 -7.65 -14.58
N ARG A 24 23.73 -7.16 -14.17
CA ARG A 24 23.23 -5.85 -14.55
C ARG A 24 22.88 -5.08 -13.30
N TRP A 25 23.27 -3.82 -13.26
CA TRP A 25 22.74 -2.88 -12.29
C TRP A 25 22.11 -1.69 -13.01
N LYS A 26 21.10 -1.12 -12.36
CA LYS A 26 20.44 0.11 -12.79
C LYS A 26 20.01 0.86 -11.54
N GLY A 27 19.68 2.12 -11.72
CA GLY A 27 19.13 2.91 -10.65
C GLY A 27 18.70 4.27 -11.15
N TYR A 28 18.07 5.00 -10.25
CA TYR A 28 17.60 6.35 -10.52
C TYR A 28 17.63 7.18 -9.25
N VAL A 29 17.62 8.49 -9.46
CA VAL A 29 17.36 9.47 -8.41
C VAL A 29 16.05 10.16 -8.75
N GLU A 30 15.13 10.15 -7.80
CA GLU A 30 13.83 10.76 -7.90
C GLU A 30 13.72 11.81 -6.80
N THR A 31 13.39 13.03 -7.21
CA THR A 31 13.13 14.13 -6.28
C THR A 31 11.66 14.49 -6.37
N GLN A 32 11.01 14.56 -5.22
CA GLN A 32 9.60 14.86 -5.10
C GLN A 32 9.41 16.07 -4.21
N LEU A 33 8.71 17.06 -4.75
CA LEU A 33 8.40 18.29 -4.05
C LEU A 33 6.94 18.28 -3.61
N GLY A 34 6.71 18.39 -2.31
CA GLY A 34 5.38 18.36 -1.71
C GLY A 34 5.07 19.61 -0.89
N THR A 35 3.81 20.02 -0.96
CA THR A 35 3.22 20.91 0.03
C THR A 35 1.82 20.40 0.39
N MET A 36 1.41 20.65 1.63
CA MET A 36 0.11 20.26 2.12
C MET A 36 -0.56 21.43 2.86
N VAL A 37 -1.86 21.55 2.71
CA VAL A 37 -2.67 22.48 3.51
C VAL A 37 -3.09 21.75 4.78
N LEU A 38 -2.68 22.27 5.93
CA LEU A 38 -2.99 21.74 7.24
C LEU A 38 -4.24 22.46 7.80
N PRO A 39 -5.34 21.75 8.11
CA PRO A 39 -6.62 22.40 8.41
C PRO A 39 -6.63 23.34 9.61
N HIS A 40 -5.77 23.09 10.60
CA HIS A 40 -5.74 23.83 11.85
C HIS A 40 -4.46 24.66 12.02
N ARG A 41 -3.62 24.72 10.99
CA ARG A 41 -2.44 25.58 11.01
C ARG A 41 -2.86 27.05 10.85
N PRO A 42 -2.30 27.98 11.66
CA PRO A 42 -2.58 29.41 11.52
C PRO A 42 -2.34 29.93 10.10
N GLU A 43 -3.19 30.83 9.59
CA GLU A 43 -3.07 31.35 8.21
C GLU A 43 -1.79 32.16 7.97
N ASP A 44 -1.24 32.77 9.02
CA ASP A 44 0.01 33.54 8.96
C ASP A 44 1.27 32.66 8.85
N ASP A 45 1.12 31.35 9.07
CA ASP A 45 2.20 30.40 8.97
C ASP A 45 2.50 30.02 7.51
N LYS A 46 3.78 29.86 7.19
CA LYS A 46 4.19 29.38 5.87
C LYS A 46 3.65 27.97 5.64
N LEU A 47 3.11 27.73 4.45
CA LEU A 47 2.74 26.39 4.01
C LEU A 47 3.92 25.44 4.20
N PRO A 48 3.71 24.27 4.84
CA PRO A 48 4.78 23.30 5.01
C PRO A 48 5.26 22.86 3.64
N PHE A 49 6.57 22.85 3.51
CA PHE A 49 7.25 22.41 2.31
C PHE A 49 8.12 21.23 2.68
N PHE A 50 7.87 20.09 2.06
CA PHE A 50 8.63 18.88 2.29
C PHE A 50 9.14 18.35 0.96
N ASN A 51 10.36 17.84 0.97
CA ASN A 51 11.02 17.31 -0.21
C ASN A 51 11.53 15.91 0.12
N THR A 52 11.34 14.98 -0.80
CA THR A 52 11.84 13.62 -0.69
C THR A 52 12.79 13.36 -1.83
N ASN A 53 14.03 12.98 -1.51
CA ASN A 53 14.97 12.44 -2.49
C ASN A 53 15.06 10.94 -2.28
N LYS A 54 14.67 10.19 -3.31
CA LYS A 54 14.75 8.74 -3.36
C LYS A 54 15.89 8.34 -4.28
N VAL A 55 16.82 7.54 -3.77
CA VAL A 55 17.87 6.89 -4.57
C VAL A 55 17.56 5.41 -4.58
N ARG A 56 17.34 4.87 -5.78
CA ARG A 56 17.08 3.45 -5.97
C ARG A 56 18.24 2.79 -6.70
N LEU A 57 18.69 1.64 -6.17
CA LEU A 57 19.66 0.77 -6.81
C LEU A 57 19.07 -0.63 -6.98
N ASP A 58 19.03 -1.11 -8.21
CA ASP A 58 18.62 -2.47 -8.56
C ASP A 58 19.83 -3.24 -9.10
N LEU A 59 20.14 -4.37 -8.46
CA LEU A 59 21.11 -5.35 -8.94
C LEU A 59 20.37 -6.61 -9.40
N ARG A 60 20.68 -7.09 -10.59
CA ARG A 60 20.15 -8.33 -11.15
C ARG A 60 21.29 -9.22 -11.64
N ALA A 61 21.32 -10.45 -11.13
CA ALA A 61 22.29 -11.46 -11.52
C ALA A 61 21.62 -12.69 -12.16
N LYS A 62 22.32 -13.35 -13.08
CA LYS A 62 21.95 -14.65 -13.66
C LYS A 62 23.07 -15.67 -13.39
N PRO A 63 23.09 -16.25 -12.17
CA PRO A 63 24.21 -17.09 -11.73
C PRO A 63 24.31 -18.41 -12.53
N LEU A 64 23.17 -18.94 -12.98
CA LEU A 64 23.06 -20.18 -13.75
C LEU A 64 21.91 -20.07 -14.77
N PRO A 65 21.88 -20.89 -15.84
CA PRO A 65 20.72 -20.99 -16.73
C PRO A 65 19.43 -21.29 -15.95
N GLY A 66 18.34 -20.59 -16.26
CA GLY A 66 17.07 -20.73 -15.54
C GLY A 66 16.98 -19.99 -14.20
N PHE A 67 18.08 -19.45 -13.66
CA PHE A 67 18.10 -18.74 -12.38
C PHE A 67 18.30 -17.22 -12.54
N THR A 68 17.62 -16.44 -11.71
CA THR A 68 17.82 -14.98 -11.60
C THR A 68 17.75 -14.57 -10.13
N ALA A 69 18.77 -13.87 -9.66
CA ALA A 69 18.76 -13.19 -8.36
C ALA A 69 18.53 -11.69 -8.55
N ASN A 70 17.74 -11.06 -7.68
CA ASN A 70 17.57 -9.61 -7.64
C ASN A 70 17.76 -9.09 -6.23
N VAL A 71 18.36 -7.91 -6.15
CA VAL A 71 18.53 -7.11 -4.93
C VAL A 71 18.11 -5.69 -5.26
N ASN A 72 17.23 -5.10 -4.47
CA ASN A 72 16.85 -3.70 -4.59
C ASN A 72 17.03 -2.99 -3.26
N THR A 73 17.83 -1.92 -3.26
CA THR A 73 18.04 -1.05 -2.10
C THR A 73 17.53 0.34 -2.42
N ILE A 74 16.84 0.94 -1.46
CA ILE A 74 16.29 2.29 -1.56
C ILE A 74 16.85 3.10 -0.39
N ALA A 75 17.35 4.30 -0.70
CA ALA A 75 17.65 5.32 0.28
C ALA A 75 16.65 6.47 0.09
N ARG A 76 15.92 6.82 1.14
CA ARG A 76 14.92 7.89 1.14
C ARG A 76 15.34 8.98 2.11
N LEU A 77 15.47 10.18 1.58
CA LEU A 77 16.00 11.33 2.31
C LEU A 77 14.95 12.45 2.28
N TYR A 78 14.38 12.72 3.44
CA TYR A 78 13.45 13.82 3.62
C TYR A 78 14.20 15.13 3.89
N GLN A 79 13.65 16.25 3.44
CA GLN A 79 14.17 17.61 3.61
C GLN A 79 12.99 18.59 3.77
N GLY A 80 13.25 19.77 4.34
CA GLY A 80 12.20 20.74 4.65
C GLY A 80 11.47 20.41 5.96
N THR A 81 10.15 20.60 5.98
CA THR A 81 9.29 20.24 7.12
C THR A 81 9.16 18.73 7.23
N LYS A 82 9.76 18.14 8.26
CA LYS A 82 9.72 16.68 8.51
C LYS A 82 8.75 16.26 9.59
N THR A 83 8.50 17.15 10.55
CA THR A 83 7.67 16.88 11.72
C THR A 83 6.39 17.69 11.59
N PHE A 84 5.27 16.98 11.67
CA PHE A 84 3.92 17.53 11.62
C PHE A 84 3.27 17.29 12.98
N GLN A 85 2.80 18.36 13.62
CA GLN A 85 2.06 18.21 14.87
C GLN A 85 0.68 17.65 14.54
N LEU A 86 0.22 16.67 15.32
CA LEU A 86 -1.04 16.02 15.04
C LEU A 86 -2.24 16.94 15.28
N ASP A 87 -2.11 17.96 16.14
CA ASP A 87 -3.15 18.98 16.34
C ASP A 87 -3.34 19.90 15.11
N GLU A 88 -2.31 20.07 14.28
CA GLU A 88 -2.43 20.77 12.98
C GLU A 88 -3.18 19.93 11.93
N MET A 89 -3.17 18.60 12.08
CA MET A 89 -3.70 17.63 11.10
C MET A 89 -5.08 17.07 11.47
N LEU A 90 -5.30 16.75 12.74
CA LEU A 90 -6.46 16.00 13.21
C LEU A 90 -7.63 16.92 13.60
N PRO A 91 -8.88 16.44 13.55
CA PRO A 91 -10.04 17.27 13.89
C PRO A 91 -9.95 17.93 15.28
N GLN A 92 -10.39 19.19 15.36
CA GLN A 92 -10.34 20.03 16.57
C GLN A 92 -10.83 19.36 17.87
N LYS A 93 -11.78 18.43 17.78
CA LYS A 93 -12.31 17.69 18.94
C LYS A 93 -11.25 16.88 19.71
N PHE A 94 -10.08 16.63 19.11
CA PHE A 94 -8.97 15.90 19.74
C PHE A 94 -7.88 16.79 20.31
N HIS A 95 -7.99 18.13 20.22
CA HIS A 95 -6.91 19.02 20.65
C HIS A 95 -6.56 18.86 22.13
N ASP A 96 -7.55 18.69 23.00
CA ASP A 96 -7.31 18.51 24.43
C ASP A 96 -6.59 17.17 24.72
N ASP A 97 -7.00 16.10 24.02
CA ASP A 97 -6.35 14.78 24.12
C ASP A 97 -4.90 14.81 23.61
N LEU A 98 -4.67 15.51 22.49
CA LEU A 98 -3.36 15.69 21.89
C LEU A 98 -2.45 16.59 22.73
N ALA A 99 -2.99 17.64 23.37
CA ALA A 99 -2.25 18.48 24.29
C ALA A 99 -1.82 17.71 25.54
N LEU A 100 -2.69 16.84 26.06
CA LEU A 100 -2.34 15.92 27.14
C LEU A 100 -1.24 14.95 26.70
N LEU A 101 -1.39 14.33 25.52
CA LEU A 101 -0.39 13.41 24.97
C LEU A 101 0.95 14.11 24.78
N ALA A 102 0.96 15.32 24.23
CA ALA A 102 2.17 16.12 24.06
C ALA A 102 2.90 16.43 25.38
N ALA A 103 2.16 16.57 26.47
CA ALA A 103 2.73 16.82 27.79
C ALA A 103 3.39 15.58 28.42
N PHE A 104 2.91 14.37 28.10
CA PHE A 104 3.39 13.13 28.72
C PHE A 104 4.27 12.28 27.81
N ALA A 105 4.04 12.31 26.50
CA ALA A 105 4.71 11.50 25.49
C ALA A 105 4.74 12.27 24.15
N PRO A 106 5.56 13.34 24.06
CA PRO A 106 5.59 14.27 22.93
C PRO A 106 5.90 13.60 21.57
N GLU A 107 6.62 12.48 21.58
CA GLU A 107 6.92 11.69 20.39
C GLU A 107 5.66 11.16 19.69
N TYR A 108 4.57 10.88 20.41
CA TYR A 108 3.31 10.40 19.84
C TYR A 108 2.33 11.52 19.48
N ALA A 109 2.63 12.76 19.86
CA ALA A 109 1.82 13.93 19.49
C ALA A 109 2.24 14.53 18.14
N SER A 110 3.23 13.94 17.47
CA SER A 110 3.72 14.39 16.18
C SER A 110 3.99 13.22 15.25
N TYR A 111 3.85 13.46 13.95
CA TYR A 111 4.26 12.53 12.90
C TYR A 111 5.55 13.04 12.27
N THR A 112 6.62 12.24 12.31
CA THR A 112 7.95 12.64 11.81
C THR A 112 8.41 11.73 10.69
N PHE A 113 8.74 12.33 9.53
CA PHE A 113 9.40 11.64 8.43
C PHE A 113 10.89 11.43 8.73
N GLU A 114 11.28 10.16 8.88
CA GLU A 114 12.68 9.78 9.13
C GLU A 114 13.40 9.37 7.84
N ASN A 115 14.67 9.74 7.74
CA ASN A 115 15.51 9.26 6.65
C ASN A 115 15.75 7.76 6.83
N GLU A 116 15.64 7.00 5.74
CA GLU A 116 15.76 5.54 5.79
C GLU A 116 16.59 4.99 4.65
N ILE A 117 17.26 3.87 4.90
CA ILE A 117 17.87 3.02 3.88
C ILE A 117 17.41 1.61 4.15
N TYR A 118 16.72 1.00 3.18
CA TYR A 118 16.16 -0.32 3.35
C TYR A 118 16.35 -1.20 2.12
N LEU A 119 16.37 -2.50 2.38
CA LEU A 119 16.36 -3.54 1.37
C LEU A 119 14.91 -3.82 0.98
N ASN A 120 14.51 -3.32 -0.18
CA ASN A 120 13.14 -3.44 -0.65
C ASN A 120 12.87 -4.84 -1.21
N ASP A 121 13.75 -5.32 -2.09
CA ASP A 121 13.64 -6.64 -2.71
C ASP A 121 14.92 -7.45 -2.51
N LEU A 122 14.76 -8.73 -2.17
CA LEU A 122 15.82 -9.72 -2.19
C LEU A 122 15.21 -11.08 -2.49
N TYR A 123 15.36 -11.54 -3.73
CA TYR A 123 14.76 -12.82 -4.13
C TYR A 123 15.57 -13.56 -5.19
N LEU A 124 15.42 -14.88 -5.17
CA LEU A 124 15.88 -15.80 -6.19
C LEU A 124 14.67 -16.32 -6.97
N THR A 125 14.79 -16.38 -8.29
CA THR A 125 13.80 -16.97 -9.19
C THR A 125 14.44 -18.13 -9.94
N ALA A 126 13.76 -19.28 -9.96
CA ALA A 126 14.02 -20.40 -10.85
C ALA A 126 12.88 -20.49 -11.87
N GLN A 127 13.21 -20.69 -13.15
CA GLN A 127 12.23 -20.80 -14.22
C GLN A 127 12.60 -21.93 -15.19
N GLU A 128 11.63 -22.79 -15.47
CA GLU A 128 11.72 -23.87 -16.44
C GLU A 128 10.42 -23.89 -17.28
N GLY A 129 10.54 -23.64 -18.58
CA GLY A 129 9.40 -23.49 -19.48
C GLY A 129 8.38 -22.45 -18.98
N SER A 130 7.13 -22.87 -18.83
CA SER A 130 6.01 -22.05 -18.35
C SER A 130 5.94 -21.89 -16.83
N PHE A 131 6.74 -22.66 -16.09
CA PHE A 131 6.72 -22.69 -14.64
C PHE A 131 7.83 -21.84 -14.03
N ARG A 132 7.50 -21.10 -12.97
CA ARG A 132 8.44 -20.25 -12.25
C ARG A 132 8.20 -20.34 -10.75
N ILE A 133 9.27 -20.48 -9.98
CA ILE A 133 9.28 -20.33 -8.52
C ILE A 133 10.13 -19.13 -8.15
N ARG A 134 9.66 -18.31 -7.21
CA ARG A 134 10.42 -17.21 -6.61
C ARG A 134 10.36 -17.29 -5.10
N VAL A 135 11.51 -17.14 -4.44
CA VAL A 135 11.65 -17.18 -2.99
C VAL A 135 12.39 -15.93 -2.52
N GLY A 136 11.89 -15.29 -1.46
CA GLY A 136 12.50 -14.13 -0.81
C GLY A 136 11.56 -12.93 -0.69
N ARG A 137 12.10 -11.78 -0.30
CA ARG A 137 11.37 -10.51 -0.21
C ARG A 137 11.11 -9.98 -1.62
N GLN A 138 9.84 -9.88 -2.01
CA GLN A 138 9.42 -9.58 -3.38
C GLN A 138 8.13 -8.77 -3.38
N PRO A 139 7.91 -7.92 -4.38
CA PRO A 139 6.65 -7.19 -4.47
C PRO A 139 5.55 -8.14 -4.93
N ILE A 140 4.41 -8.10 -4.23
CA ILE A 140 3.16 -8.69 -4.68
C ILE A 140 2.29 -7.55 -5.22
N ARG A 141 1.67 -7.77 -6.37
CA ARG A 141 0.90 -6.74 -7.08
C ARG A 141 -0.40 -7.33 -7.55
N PHE A 142 -1.41 -7.23 -6.71
CA PHE A 142 -2.77 -7.57 -7.07
C PHE A 142 -3.55 -6.30 -7.40
N GLY A 143 -4.75 -6.48 -7.95
CA GLY A 143 -5.57 -5.36 -8.37
C GLY A 143 -5.08 -4.68 -9.65
N SER A 144 -5.95 -3.79 -10.09
CA SER A 144 -5.89 -2.96 -11.30
C SER A 144 -6.01 -1.47 -11.01
N GLY A 145 -6.52 -1.10 -9.83
CA GLY A 145 -6.64 0.27 -9.40
C GLY A 145 -5.31 0.99 -9.24
N TYR A 146 -5.38 2.32 -9.33
CA TYR A 146 -4.23 3.21 -9.33
C TYR A 146 -3.98 3.79 -7.94
N VAL A 147 -5.02 4.32 -7.29
CA VAL A 147 -5.00 4.94 -5.96
C VAL A 147 -5.42 3.95 -4.90
N TRP A 148 -6.32 3.02 -5.21
CA TRP A 148 -6.80 2.00 -4.26
C TRP A 148 -6.84 0.63 -4.92
N ASN A 149 -6.60 -0.44 -4.14
CA ASN A 149 -6.60 -1.82 -4.63
C ASN A 149 -7.29 -2.75 -3.61
N PRO A 150 -8.63 -2.86 -3.61
CA PRO A 150 -9.35 -3.75 -2.71
C PRO A 150 -8.91 -5.21 -2.78
N THR A 151 -8.46 -5.67 -3.95
CA THR A 151 -8.03 -7.06 -4.15
C THR A 151 -6.55 -7.30 -3.84
N ASP A 152 -5.81 -6.27 -3.41
CA ASP A 152 -4.41 -6.37 -3.00
C ASP A 152 -4.23 -6.19 -1.50
N PRO A 153 -4.33 -7.28 -0.70
CA PRO A 153 -4.13 -7.20 0.73
C PRO A 153 -2.65 -7.07 1.16
N PHE A 154 -1.68 -7.04 0.25
CA PHE A 154 -0.27 -7.07 0.65
C PHE A 154 0.45 -5.75 0.46
N THR A 155 -0.17 -4.83 -0.28
CA THR A 155 0.34 -3.48 -0.45
C THR A 155 -0.49 -2.53 0.39
N THR A 156 0.14 -1.82 1.31
CA THR A 156 -0.42 -0.61 1.94
C THR A 156 0.00 0.62 1.14
N ILE A 157 -0.89 1.61 1.09
CA ILE A 157 -0.58 2.92 0.52
C ILE A 157 -0.54 3.88 1.69
N ASP A 158 0.64 4.44 1.95
CA ASP A 158 0.75 5.57 2.84
C ASP A 158 0.30 6.82 2.08
N MET A 159 -0.71 7.52 2.59
CA MET A 159 -1.14 8.78 1.98
C MET A 159 -0.18 9.94 2.29
N LEU A 160 0.69 9.77 3.29
CA LEU A 160 1.74 10.73 3.66
C LEU A 160 3.07 10.43 2.95
N ASP A 161 3.29 9.22 2.42
CA ASP A 161 4.46 8.90 1.59
C ASP A 161 4.23 9.32 0.14
N PRO A 162 4.88 10.39 -0.35
CA PRO A 162 4.69 10.85 -1.72
C PRO A 162 5.29 9.89 -2.77
N THR A 163 6.13 8.93 -2.35
CA THR A 163 6.88 8.07 -3.27
C THR A 163 6.09 6.84 -3.73
N TYR A 164 4.95 6.53 -3.09
CA TYR A 164 4.08 5.39 -3.40
C TYR A 164 4.84 4.07 -3.65
N GLU A 165 5.93 3.84 -2.92
CA GLU A 165 6.78 2.67 -3.16
C GLU A 165 6.12 1.43 -2.54
N LYS A 166 5.85 0.42 -3.38
CA LYS A 166 5.31 -0.85 -2.92
C LYS A 166 6.44 -1.69 -2.33
N VAL A 167 6.45 -1.79 -1.00
CA VAL A 167 7.46 -2.54 -0.26
C VAL A 167 7.34 -4.04 -0.56
N GLY A 168 8.47 -4.71 -0.77
CA GLY A 168 8.49 -6.16 -0.94
C GLY A 168 8.07 -6.91 0.32
N VAL A 169 7.39 -8.04 0.17
CA VAL A 169 7.01 -8.94 1.28
C VAL A 169 7.73 -10.27 1.17
N ASN A 170 8.01 -10.91 2.30
CA ASN A 170 8.58 -12.25 2.31
C ASN A 170 7.57 -13.25 1.74
N ALA A 171 7.94 -13.91 0.64
CA ALA A 171 7.07 -14.88 0.02
C ALA A 171 7.81 -16.01 -0.70
N VAL A 172 7.13 -17.15 -0.79
CA VAL A 172 7.36 -18.16 -1.82
C VAL A 172 6.23 -18.05 -2.82
N ARG A 173 6.54 -17.74 -4.08
CA ARG A 173 5.58 -17.63 -5.19
C ARG A 173 5.84 -18.72 -6.20
N ALA A 174 4.80 -19.48 -6.54
CA ALA A 174 4.77 -20.38 -7.70
C ALA A 174 3.87 -19.80 -8.78
N GLN A 175 4.30 -19.90 -10.04
CA GLN A 175 3.65 -19.28 -11.18
C GLN A 175 3.63 -20.23 -12.38
N VAL A 176 2.49 -20.35 -13.05
CA VAL A 176 2.32 -21.11 -14.29
C VAL A 176 1.66 -20.24 -15.35
N ASN A 177 2.33 -20.03 -16.48
CA ASN A 177 1.70 -19.43 -17.66
C ASN A 177 0.87 -20.49 -18.39
N LEU A 178 -0.40 -20.18 -18.64
CA LEU A 178 -1.33 -21.01 -19.38
C LEU A 178 -1.45 -20.52 -20.84
N PRO A 179 -2.03 -21.33 -21.75
CA PRO A 179 -2.51 -20.83 -23.04
C PRO A 179 -3.52 -19.68 -22.88
N PHE A 180 -3.81 -18.96 -23.97
CA PHE A 180 -4.76 -17.84 -23.99
C PHE A 180 -4.41 -16.68 -23.05
N GLU A 181 -3.11 -16.40 -22.89
CA GLU A 181 -2.57 -15.36 -22.00
C GLU A 181 -3.00 -15.51 -20.52
N GLY A 182 -3.36 -16.74 -20.15
CA GLY A 182 -3.73 -17.11 -18.80
C GLY A 182 -2.52 -17.22 -17.87
N LEU A 183 -2.75 -16.95 -16.59
CA LEU A 183 -1.72 -16.98 -15.56
C LEU A 183 -2.31 -17.49 -14.25
N LEU A 184 -1.68 -18.50 -13.64
CA LEU A 184 -2.00 -18.96 -12.29
C LEU A 184 -0.83 -18.72 -11.35
N GLU A 185 -1.15 -18.27 -10.15
CA GLU A 185 -0.18 -17.89 -9.13
C GLU A 185 -0.61 -18.41 -7.76
N ALA A 186 0.35 -18.89 -6.98
CA ALA A 186 0.16 -19.32 -5.60
C ALA A 186 1.28 -18.76 -4.72
N TYR A 187 0.94 -18.39 -3.49
CA TYR A 187 1.83 -17.72 -2.56
C TYR A 187 1.77 -18.35 -1.17
N VAL A 188 2.93 -18.46 -0.53
CA VAL A 188 3.09 -18.72 0.90
C VAL A 188 3.82 -17.54 1.52
N LEU A 189 3.26 -16.99 2.59
CA LEU A 189 3.64 -15.71 3.18
C LEU A 189 3.98 -15.89 4.66
N PRO A 190 5.24 -16.20 5.02
CA PRO A 190 5.64 -16.51 6.39
C PRO A 190 5.66 -15.31 7.36
N GLY A 191 5.23 -14.13 6.93
CA GLY A 191 5.30 -12.89 7.69
C GLY A 191 6.69 -12.22 7.67
N GLU A 192 6.82 -11.10 8.38
CA GLU A 192 8.08 -10.37 8.49
C GLU A 192 9.04 -11.03 9.50
N ASN A 193 8.50 -11.49 10.64
CA ASN A 193 9.30 -12.14 11.67
C ASN A 193 9.52 -13.63 11.36
N LEU A 194 10.59 -13.92 10.62
CA LEU A 194 10.97 -15.29 10.25
C LEU A 194 11.35 -16.19 11.43
N THR A 195 11.43 -15.67 12.67
CA THR A 195 11.63 -16.50 13.87
C THR A 195 10.32 -17.09 14.41
N LYS A 196 9.16 -16.52 14.02
CA LYS A 196 7.81 -16.92 14.46
C LYS A 196 7.00 -17.60 13.33
N VAL A 197 7.66 -18.35 12.45
CA VAL A 197 6.97 -19.05 11.35
C VAL A 197 6.13 -20.20 11.90
N THR A 198 4.83 -19.98 12.01
CA THR A 198 3.82 -20.97 12.39
C THR A 198 2.71 -21.02 11.35
N MET A 199 1.91 -22.10 11.33
CA MET A 199 0.77 -22.20 10.42
C MET A 199 -0.29 -21.10 10.63
N GLU A 200 -0.37 -20.59 11.85
CA GLU A 200 -1.29 -19.51 12.23
C GLU A 200 -0.86 -18.16 11.65
N HIS A 201 0.45 -17.90 11.64
CA HIS A 201 1.04 -16.64 11.16
C HIS A 201 1.50 -16.70 9.70
N THR A 202 1.24 -17.81 9.01
CA THR A 202 1.58 -17.98 7.60
C THR A 202 0.36 -17.71 6.72
N GLY A 203 0.46 -16.67 5.90
CA GLY A 203 -0.53 -16.35 4.89
C GLY A 203 -0.44 -17.25 3.66
N LEU A 204 -1.56 -17.41 2.97
CA LEU A 204 -1.68 -18.09 1.68
C LEU A 204 -2.45 -17.22 0.71
N ALA A 205 -2.04 -17.19 -0.56
CA ALA A 205 -2.82 -16.52 -1.59
C ALA A 205 -2.78 -17.26 -2.92
N PHE A 206 -3.85 -17.11 -3.71
CA PHE A 206 -3.97 -17.64 -5.06
C PHE A 206 -4.53 -16.55 -5.97
N ARG A 207 -4.02 -16.46 -7.18
CA ARG A 207 -4.56 -15.58 -8.21
C ARG A 207 -4.59 -16.27 -9.56
N GLY A 208 -5.70 -16.15 -10.26
CA GLY A 208 -5.84 -16.59 -11.64
C GLY A 208 -6.25 -15.42 -12.52
N ARG A 209 -5.53 -15.19 -13.62
CA ARG A 209 -5.81 -14.13 -14.60
C ARG A 209 -5.99 -14.74 -15.98
N ILE A 210 -6.92 -14.22 -16.77
CA ILE A 210 -7.11 -14.55 -18.18
C ILE A 210 -7.33 -13.28 -19.00
N ALA A 211 -6.89 -13.28 -20.26
CA ALA A 211 -7.21 -12.22 -21.20
C ALA A 211 -8.19 -12.74 -22.26
N ALA A 212 -9.15 -11.89 -22.64
CA ALA A 212 -10.14 -12.16 -23.67
C ALA A 212 -10.36 -10.89 -24.50
N GLY A 213 -9.67 -10.79 -25.64
CA GLY A 213 -9.66 -9.59 -26.46
C GLY A 213 -9.03 -8.41 -25.73
N GLN A 214 -9.74 -7.28 -25.65
CA GLN A 214 -9.31 -6.07 -24.95
C GLN A 214 -9.59 -6.09 -23.44
N TRP A 215 -10.04 -7.24 -22.90
CA TRP A 215 -10.41 -7.38 -21.49
C TRP A 215 -9.49 -8.37 -20.79
N VAL A 216 -9.17 -8.05 -19.54
CA VAL A 216 -8.46 -8.91 -18.60
C VAL A 216 -9.35 -9.12 -17.39
N PHE A 217 -9.49 -10.38 -16.98
CA PHE A 217 -10.22 -10.78 -15.79
C PHE A 217 -9.25 -11.46 -14.83
N ALA A 218 -9.41 -11.24 -13.53
CA ALA A 218 -8.77 -12.09 -12.55
C ALA A 218 -9.66 -12.38 -11.35
N ALA A 219 -9.34 -13.49 -10.70
CA ALA A 219 -9.89 -13.89 -9.43
C ALA A 219 -8.75 -14.11 -8.44
N THR A 220 -8.94 -13.66 -7.22
CA THR A 220 -7.96 -13.72 -6.14
C THR A 220 -8.60 -14.33 -4.91
N TYR A 221 -7.84 -15.15 -4.19
CA TYR A 221 -8.12 -15.50 -2.81
C TYR A 221 -6.88 -15.25 -1.96
N ALA A 222 -7.05 -14.71 -0.76
CA ALA A 222 -5.99 -14.57 0.21
C ALA A 222 -6.50 -14.89 1.62
N GLY A 223 -5.70 -15.60 2.41
CA GLY A 223 -5.93 -15.83 3.84
C GLY A 223 -4.68 -15.46 4.61
N PHE A 224 -4.74 -14.42 5.45
CA PHE A 224 -3.58 -13.80 6.11
C PHE A 224 -3.99 -13.18 7.45
N GLN A 225 -3.02 -12.85 8.30
CA GLN A 225 -3.29 -12.08 9.54
C GLN A 225 -3.46 -10.60 9.20
N ASP A 226 -4.46 -9.99 9.80
CA ASP A 226 -4.79 -8.58 9.61
C ASP A 226 -5.33 -8.00 10.93
N THR A 227 -5.17 -6.70 11.12
CA THR A 227 -5.54 -6.03 12.37
C THR A 227 -7.05 -6.02 12.54
N ALA A 228 -7.52 -6.55 13.68
CA ALA A 228 -8.92 -6.58 14.08
C ALA A 228 -9.29 -5.38 14.96
N GLY A 229 -8.39 -4.96 15.83
CA GLY A 229 -8.63 -3.86 16.76
C GLY A 229 -7.52 -3.69 17.77
N PHE A 230 -7.82 -2.99 18.87
CA PHE A 230 -6.89 -2.76 19.96
C PHE A 230 -7.37 -3.30 21.30
N ASN A 231 -6.46 -3.84 22.10
CA ASN A 231 -6.69 -4.18 23.49
C ASN A 231 -6.42 -2.97 24.38
N PRO A 232 -7.45 -2.31 24.96
CA PRO A 232 -7.27 -1.12 25.79
C PRO A 232 -6.59 -1.40 27.13
N THR A 233 -6.39 -2.68 27.49
CA THR A 233 -5.72 -3.09 28.73
C THR A 233 -4.28 -3.53 28.52
N ALA A 234 -3.78 -3.48 27.27
CA ALA A 234 -2.42 -3.84 26.95
C ALA A 234 -1.41 -2.91 27.63
N THR A 235 -0.28 -3.48 28.06
CA THR A 235 0.80 -2.75 28.75
C THR A 235 1.90 -2.25 27.81
N SER A 236 1.83 -2.63 26.54
CA SER A 236 2.74 -2.20 25.48
C SER A 236 1.97 -2.00 24.17
N MET A 237 2.52 -1.22 23.24
CA MET A 237 1.92 -1.03 21.91
C MET A 237 1.93 -2.30 21.08
N GLU A 238 2.98 -3.13 21.16
CA GLU A 238 3.02 -4.42 20.43
C GLU A 238 1.91 -5.38 20.92
N GLU A 239 1.55 -5.32 22.21
CA GLU A 239 0.44 -6.10 22.77
C GLU A 239 -0.93 -5.45 22.57
N SER A 240 -0.97 -4.17 22.19
CA SER A 240 -2.24 -3.46 22.00
C SER A 240 -2.89 -3.89 20.69
N VAL A 241 -2.12 -4.21 19.65
CA VAL A 241 -2.67 -4.68 18.37
C VAL A 241 -3.24 -6.08 18.51
N VAL A 242 -4.51 -6.23 18.16
CA VAL A 242 -5.18 -7.53 18.09
C VAL A 242 -5.29 -7.93 16.62
N GLU A 243 -4.54 -8.95 16.22
CA GLU A 243 -4.59 -9.52 14.88
C GLU A 243 -5.46 -10.77 14.83
N THR A 244 -6.13 -10.99 13.71
CA THR A 244 -6.89 -12.22 13.47
C THR A 244 -6.81 -12.60 11.99
N ARG A 245 -7.27 -13.80 11.66
CA ARG A 245 -7.24 -14.27 10.29
C ARG A 245 -8.33 -13.61 9.45
N ARG A 246 -7.91 -12.89 8.42
CA ARG A 246 -8.77 -12.39 7.34
C ARG A 246 -8.70 -13.33 6.15
N HIS A 247 -9.87 -13.59 5.58
CA HIS A 247 -10.04 -14.22 4.28
C HIS A 247 -10.59 -13.18 3.31
N LEU A 248 -9.99 -13.10 2.13
CA LEU A 248 -10.36 -12.20 1.04
C LEU A 248 -10.64 -13.04 -0.20
N GLY A 249 -11.80 -12.85 -0.81
CA GLY A 249 -12.14 -13.31 -2.15
C GLY A 249 -12.36 -12.11 -3.07
N GLY A 250 -11.62 -12.03 -4.17
CA GLY A 250 -11.58 -10.85 -5.03
C GLY A 250 -11.84 -11.19 -6.49
N LEU A 251 -12.48 -10.27 -7.21
CA LEU A 251 -12.61 -10.27 -8.66
C LEU A 251 -12.15 -8.91 -9.20
N GLU A 252 -11.47 -8.95 -10.34
CA GLU A 252 -11.05 -7.74 -11.08
C GLU A 252 -11.40 -7.87 -12.56
N VAL A 253 -11.68 -6.73 -13.18
CA VAL A 253 -11.80 -6.59 -14.63
C VAL A 253 -11.12 -5.30 -15.07
N THR A 254 -10.30 -5.37 -16.11
CA THR A 254 -9.69 -4.21 -16.77
C THR A 254 -9.90 -4.33 -18.27
N GLY A 255 -10.15 -3.22 -18.94
CA GLY A 255 -10.22 -3.20 -20.40
C GLY A 255 -10.37 -1.81 -20.97
N GLU A 256 -10.78 -1.73 -22.22
CA GLU A 256 -10.96 -0.47 -22.93
C GLU A 256 -12.29 -0.45 -23.70
N ILE A 257 -12.97 0.70 -23.68
CA ILE A 257 -14.13 0.98 -24.53
C ILE A 257 -13.92 2.35 -25.19
N LEU A 258 -13.87 2.37 -26.53
CA LEU A 258 -13.78 3.61 -27.33
C LEU A 258 -12.62 4.55 -26.91
N GLY A 259 -11.44 3.99 -26.60
CA GLY A 259 -10.28 4.75 -26.14
C GLY A 259 -10.29 5.13 -24.66
N VAL A 260 -11.35 4.79 -23.91
CA VAL A 260 -11.42 4.96 -22.46
C VAL A 260 -10.99 3.66 -21.78
N GLY A 261 -9.91 3.71 -21.02
CA GLY A 261 -9.50 2.60 -20.17
C GLY A 261 -10.40 2.52 -18.95
N LEU A 262 -10.87 1.33 -18.62
CA LEU A 262 -11.81 1.06 -17.53
C LEU A 262 -11.29 -0.06 -16.65
N TRP A 263 -11.55 0.04 -15.35
CA TRP A 263 -11.32 -1.04 -14.40
C TRP A 263 -12.36 -1.05 -13.30
N ALA A 264 -12.60 -2.25 -12.77
CA ALA A 264 -13.40 -2.46 -11.59
C ALA A 264 -12.85 -3.62 -10.76
N GLU A 265 -12.95 -3.48 -9.44
CA GLU A 265 -12.59 -4.51 -8.48
C GLU A 265 -13.71 -4.69 -7.46
N GLY A 266 -13.90 -5.94 -7.01
CA GLY A 266 -14.75 -6.27 -5.89
C GLY A 266 -14.04 -7.25 -4.97
N ALA A 267 -14.00 -6.96 -3.68
CA ALA A 267 -13.42 -7.84 -2.67
C ALA A 267 -14.45 -8.12 -1.57
N TYR A 268 -14.73 -9.40 -1.34
CA TYR A 268 -15.44 -9.88 -0.18
C TYR A 268 -14.43 -10.28 0.88
N ASN A 269 -14.60 -9.79 2.09
CA ASN A 269 -13.72 -10.05 3.21
C ASN A 269 -14.50 -10.69 4.35
N SER A 270 -13.86 -11.63 5.03
CA SER A 270 -14.36 -12.16 6.29
C SER A 270 -13.24 -12.31 7.31
N MET A 271 -13.54 -12.01 8.56
CA MET A 271 -12.57 -11.93 9.65
C MET A 271 -13.26 -12.39 10.94
N ALA A 272 -12.62 -13.29 11.70
CA ALA A 272 -13.19 -13.74 12.97
C ALA A 272 -13.08 -12.63 14.01
N ILE A 273 -14.17 -12.40 14.75
CA ILE A 273 -14.23 -11.48 15.89
C ILE A 273 -13.50 -12.15 17.07
N PRO A 274 -12.39 -11.59 17.58
CA PRO A 274 -11.69 -12.16 18.73
C PRO A 274 -12.59 -12.22 19.97
N GLU A 275 -12.44 -13.26 20.80
CA GLU A 275 -13.09 -13.30 22.11
C GLU A 275 -12.34 -12.40 23.11
N GLY A 276 -13.06 -11.60 23.90
CA GLY A 276 -12.49 -10.74 24.96
C GLY A 276 -12.86 -9.26 24.85
N GLY A 277 -12.43 -8.46 25.83
CA GLY A 277 -12.67 -7.02 25.87
C GLY A 277 -11.67 -6.25 25.01
N TRP A 278 -11.90 -6.19 23.70
CA TRP A 278 -11.13 -5.36 22.76
C TRP A 278 -11.99 -4.22 22.21
N ARG A 279 -11.35 -3.18 21.68
CA ARG A 279 -11.99 -2.07 20.98
C ARG A 279 -11.73 -2.22 19.49
N SER A 280 -12.79 -2.27 18.70
CA SER A 280 -12.64 -2.28 17.25
C SER A 280 -12.19 -0.91 16.74
N VAL A 281 -11.21 -0.91 15.85
CA VAL A 281 -10.71 0.28 15.11
C VAL A 281 -11.51 0.57 13.87
N THR A 282 -12.57 -0.20 13.66
CA THR A 282 -13.52 -0.03 12.57
C THR A 282 -14.91 -0.34 13.14
N PRO A 283 -15.98 0.28 12.66
CA PRO A 283 -17.34 -0.03 13.09
C PRO A 283 -17.73 -1.35 12.45
N ILE A 284 -17.15 -2.46 12.89
CA ILE A 284 -17.72 -3.75 12.57
C ILE A 284 -17.61 -4.68 13.77
N GLY A 285 -18.78 -4.93 14.34
CA GLY A 285 -19.11 -6.21 14.97
C GLY A 285 -19.68 -7.21 13.96
N GLU A 286 -19.34 -7.06 12.66
CA GLU A 286 -19.68 -8.03 11.62
C GLU A 286 -18.40 -8.75 11.20
N GLU A 287 -18.52 -10.06 11.02
CA GLU A 287 -17.44 -10.94 10.62
C GLU A 287 -17.10 -10.81 9.13
N TRP A 288 -17.74 -9.91 8.39
CA TRP A 288 -17.56 -9.76 6.95
C TRP A 288 -17.85 -8.34 6.45
N TRP A 289 -17.27 -7.98 5.30
CA TRP A 289 -17.56 -6.74 4.59
C TRP A 289 -17.20 -6.84 3.10
N VAL A 290 -17.63 -5.86 2.31
CA VAL A 290 -17.31 -5.78 0.88
C VAL A 290 -16.63 -4.44 0.57
N GLU A 291 -15.65 -4.50 -0.32
CA GLU A 291 -14.97 -3.34 -0.91
C GLU A 291 -15.21 -3.37 -2.42
N VAL A 292 -15.51 -2.22 -3.02
CA VAL A 292 -15.77 -2.07 -4.45
C VAL A 292 -15.03 -0.86 -4.98
N LEU A 293 -14.30 -1.02 -6.08
CA LEU A 293 -13.60 0.06 -6.78
C LEU A 293 -14.06 0.11 -8.22
N GLY A 294 -14.21 1.31 -8.76
CA GLY A 294 -14.33 1.53 -10.19
C GLY A 294 -13.54 2.75 -10.62
N GLY A 295 -12.94 2.70 -11.80
CA GLY A 295 -12.20 3.82 -12.34
C GLY A 295 -12.14 3.85 -13.86
N ALA A 296 -11.75 5.01 -14.36
CA ALA A 296 -11.61 5.28 -15.78
C ALA A 296 -10.41 6.20 -16.05
N THR A 297 -9.78 6.02 -17.21
CA THR A 297 -8.71 6.88 -17.70
C THR A 297 -8.91 7.20 -19.18
N TYR A 298 -8.56 8.43 -19.58
CA TYR A 298 -8.59 8.85 -20.97
C TYR A 298 -7.39 9.75 -21.29
N THR A 299 -6.69 9.40 -22.37
CA THR A 299 -5.58 10.19 -22.93
C THR A 299 -6.09 10.97 -24.13
N PHE A 300 -6.07 12.29 -24.03
CA PHE A 300 -6.52 13.16 -25.10
C PHE A 300 -5.40 13.35 -26.15
N PRO A 301 -5.74 13.78 -27.39
CA PRO A 301 -4.76 13.97 -28.46
C PRO A 301 -3.59 14.91 -28.15
N GLY A 302 -3.74 15.81 -27.17
CA GLY A 302 -2.68 16.71 -26.69
C GLY A 302 -1.73 16.09 -25.67
N GLY A 303 -1.84 14.79 -25.39
CA GLY A 303 -1.01 14.08 -24.40
C GLY A 303 -1.46 14.27 -22.94
N PHE A 304 -2.46 15.10 -22.68
CA PHE A 304 -3.03 15.24 -21.35
C PHE A 304 -3.88 14.02 -20.98
N VAL A 305 -3.72 13.53 -19.76
CA VAL A 305 -4.42 12.34 -19.25
C VAL A 305 -5.31 12.75 -18.09
N VAL A 306 -6.55 12.30 -18.12
CA VAL A 306 -7.48 12.40 -16.98
C VAL A 306 -7.78 11.01 -16.48
N MET A 307 -7.63 10.80 -15.18
CA MET A 307 -8.05 9.58 -14.49
C MET A 307 -8.98 9.94 -13.33
N ALA A 308 -9.98 9.09 -13.10
CA ALA A 308 -10.81 9.15 -11.89
C ALA A 308 -11.07 7.74 -11.33
N GLU A 309 -11.12 7.64 -10.01
CA GLU A 309 -11.45 6.43 -9.25
C GLU A 309 -12.42 6.74 -8.13
N GLY A 310 -13.30 5.78 -7.85
CA GLY A 310 -14.20 5.78 -6.70
C GLY A 310 -14.11 4.44 -5.96
N LEU A 311 -13.89 4.51 -4.65
CA LEU A 311 -13.82 3.35 -3.75
C LEU A 311 -14.99 3.41 -2.77
N TYR A 312 -15.67 2.27 -2.61
CA TYR A 312 -16.54 1.96 -1.49
C TYR A 312 -15.87 0.93 -0.59
N ASN A 313 -15.80 1.21 0.71
CA ASN A 313 -15.27 0.33 1.73
C ASN A 313 -16.34 0.06 2.80
N GLY A 314 -16.91 -1.15 2.83
CA GLY A 314 -17.92 -1.54 3.82
C GLY A 314 -17.41 -1.54 5.27
N ARG A 315 -16.10 -1.63 5.49
CA ARG A 315 -15.46 -1.61 6.81
C ARG A 315 -15.32 -0.20 7.42
N GLY A 316 -15.48 0.85 6.62
CA GLY A 316 -15.29 2.22 7.07
C GLY A 316 -16.46 2.79 7.87
N ILE A 317 -16.18 3.88 8.59
CA ILE A 317 -17.19 4.68 9.30
C ILE A 317 -17.92 5.57 8.29
N GLY A 318 -19.24 5.61 8.40
CA GLY A 318 -20.10 6.43 7.54
C GLY A 318 -20.12 7.89 7.95
N ASP A 319 -20.04 8.18 9.26
CA ASP A 319 -20.04 9.53 9.81
C ASP A 319 -18.63 9.94 10.29
N PRO A 320 -17.98 10.95 9.67
CA PRO A 320 -16.69 11.47 10.12
C PRO A 320 -16.65 11.98 11.57
N TYR A 321 -17.80 12.34 12.16
CA TYR A 321 -17.87 12.74 13.56
C TYR A 321 -17.71 11.57 14.54
N GLU A 322 -17.86 10.33 14.08
CA GLU A 322 -17.66 9.11 14.88
C GLU A 322 -16.21 8.62 14.88
N TYR A 323 -15.32 9.17 14.06
CA TYR A 323 -13.88 8.86 14.14
C TYR A 323 -13.37 9.15 15.56
N SER A 324 -12.69 8.20 16.19
CA SER A 324 -11.97 8.42 17.45
C SER A 324 -10.49 8.68 17.21
N LEU A 325 -9.73 9.05 18.24
CA LEU A 325 -8.30 9.29 18.11
C LEU A 325 -7.55 7.98 17.75
N GLU A 326 -8.01 6.84 18.28
CA GLU A 326 -7.48 5.51 17.94
C GLU A 326 -7.68 5.16 16.46
N HIS A 327 -8.78 5.60 15.84
CA HIS A 327 -8.97 5.42 14.40
C HIS A 327 -7.91 6.17 13.60
N TRP A 328 -7.61 7.42 14.01
CA TRP A 328 -6.59 8.23 13.35
C TRP A 328 -5.19 7.63 13.52
N PHE A 329 -4.85 7.15 14.71
CA PHE A 329 -3.58 6.46 14.94
C PHE A 329 -3.47 5.18 14.11
N ALA A 330 -4.48 4.31 14.13
CA ALA A 330 -4.50 3.09 13.31
C ALA A 330 -4.33 3.39 11.82
N TYR A 331 -4.89 4.50 11.34
CA TYR A 331 -4.75 4.91 9.95
C TYR A 331 -3.36 5.47 9.64
N LEU A 332 -2.78 6.29 10.51
CA LEU A 332 -1.44 6.88 10.34
C LEU A 332 -0.32 5.83 10.48
N GLU A 333 -0.52 4.83 11.33
CA GLU A 333 0.38 3.68 11.51
C GLU A 333 0.18 2.60 10.44
N GLN A 334 -0.82 2.76 9.56
CA GLN A 334 -1.21 1.83 8.49
C GLN A 334 -1.77 0.48 8.96
N ASP A 335 -2.16 0.36 10.22
CA ASP A 335 -2.91 -0.79 10.76
C ASP A 335 -4.27 -0.95 10.08
N ILE A 336 -4.87 0.16 9.64
CA ILE A 336 -6.05 0.16 8.78
C ILE A 336 -5.78 0.99 7.52
N ARG A 337 -6.38 0.56 6.41
CA ARG A 337 -6.19 1.23 5.10
C ARG A 337 -7.11 2.41 4.90
N TYR A 338 -8.29 2.36 5.50
CA TYR A 338 -9.42 3.22 5.18
C TYR A 338 -10.17 3.54 6.47
N LEU A 339 -10.31 4.84 6.77
CA LEU A 339 -11.19 5.37 7.81
C LEU A 339 -12.68 5.32 7.41
N GLY A 340 -13.01 5.84 6.23
CA GLY A 340 -14.36 6.11 5.78
C GLY A 340 -14.92 5.04 4.83
N ARG A 341 -16.22 5.15 4.53
CA ARG A 341 -16.89 4.25 3.57
C ARG A 341 -16.70 4.60 2.10
N GLY A 342 -16.40 5.85 1.80
CA GLY A 342 -16.39 6.35 0.42
C GLY A 342 -15.18 7.24 0.16
N TYR A 343 -14.49 6.97 -0.94
CA TYR A 343 -13.38 7.77 -1.41
C TYR A 343 -13.51 8.05 -2.90
N GLY A 344 -12.99 9.19 -3.33
CA GLY A 344 -12.91 9.59 -4.72
C GLY A 344 -11.58 10.28 -4.99
N ALA A 345 -10.93 9.90 -6.08
CA ALA A 345 -9.67 10.48 -6.53
C ALA A 345 -9.78 10.83 -8.00
N ALA A 346 -9.12 11.92 -8.40
CA ALA A 346 -8.95 12.28 -9.79
C ALA A 346 -7.53 12.81 -9.98
N THR A 347 -6.89 12.42 -11.08
CA THR A 347 -5.58 12.93 -11.45
C THR A 347 -5.64 13.55 -12.84
N LEU A 348 -4.88 14.63 -12.99
CA LEU A 348 -4.63 15.29 -14.26
C LEU A 348 -3.12 15.24 -14.50
N GLN A 349 -2.71 14.53 -15.54
CA GLN A 349 -1.32 14.50 -15.97
C GLN A 349 -1.16 15.40 -17.19
N LEU A 350 -0.23 16.34 -17.09
CA LEU A 350 0.16 17.22 -18.19
C LEU A 350 1.42 16.65 -18.87
N PRO A 351 1.58 16.84 -20.19
CA PRO A 351 2.69 16.31 -20.97
C PRO A 351 4.06 16.91 -20.62
#